data_AF-A0AAW2YW33-F1
#
_entry.id   AF-A0AAW2YW33-F1
#
_cell.length_a   1.000
_cell.length_b   1.000
_cell.length_c   1.000
_cell.angle_alpha   90.00
_cell.angle_beta   90.00
_cell.angle_gamma   90.00
#
_symmetry.space_group_name_H-M   'P 1'
#
loop_
_entity.id
_entity.type
_entity.pdbx_description
1 polymer ?
#
loop_
_entity_poly.entity_id
_entity_poly.type
_entity_poly.pdbx_seq_one_letter_code
_entity_poly.pdbx_strand_id
1 'polypeptide(L)'
;DLLRLDKGVLLTRPGKAPINLRIRLINITCDLPAKAGVFCMKSYNEKCGCSWCLHPGKLYGKKVVFPTLTTPSGRIDPVCQDLRSVNQTNVDYENATDHSSKRETSFNGILQAPVLSRLPYWNMRTCQSIDPMHNISGVFKKLTKIWAKPTALGGLPLGSWSKFDKVLSEQKVVQIFHR
;
A
#
# COMPACT_ATOMS: atom_id res chain seq x y z
N ASP A 1 10.17 -13.23 20.48
CA ASP A 1 11.27 -12.64 19.69
C ASP A 1 11.22 -13.23 18.28
N LEU A 2 11.00 -12.38 17.28
CA LEU A 2 10.90 -12.80 15.86
C LEU A 2 12.22 -13.40 15.35
N LEU A 3 13.36 -12.90 15.84
CA LEU A 3 14.68 -13.41 15.47
C LEU A 3 14.90 -14.83 15.97
N ARG A 4 14.34 -15.16 17.14
CA ARG A 4 14.38 -16.53 17.69
C ARG A 4 13.61 -17.52 16.81
N LEU A 5 12.48 -17.11 16.24
CA LEU A 5 11.69 -17.96 15.34
C LEU A 5 12.38 -18.23 14.00
N ASP A 6 13.17 -17.27 13.51
CA ASP A 6 13.95 -17.43 12.28
C ASP A 6 15.16 -18.38 12.47
N LYS A 7 15.83 -18.32 13.62
CA LYS A 7 16.90 -19.27 13.99
C LYS A 7 16.39 -20.70 14.10
N GLY A 8 15.16 -20.84 14.58
CA GLY A 8 14.45 -22.10 14.77
C GLY A 8 14.35 -22.53 16.23
N VAL A 9 13.41 -23.43 16.49
CA VAL A 9 13.15 -24.02 17.80
C VAL A 9 13.28 -25.52 17.68
N LEU A 10 14.13 -26.11 18.52
CA LEU A 10 14.26 -27.56 18.60
C LEU A 10 13.04 -28.14 19.33
N LEU A 11 12.28 -28.98 18.63
CA LEU A 11 11.13 -29.69 19.15
C LEU A 11 11.50 -31.14 19.43
N THR A 12 11.40 -31.54 20.69
CA THR A 12 11.58 -32.93 21.13
C THR A 12 10.22 -33.63 21.19
N ARG A 13 10.20 -34.91 20.82
CA ARG A 13 8.99 -35.75 20.85
C ARG A 13 9.36 -37.12 21.43
N PRO A 14 8.54 -37.73 22.29
CA PRO A 14 8.84 -39.03 22.86
C PRO A 14 9.11 -40.09 21.78
N GLY A 15 10.23 -40.82 21.90
CA GLY A 15 10.61 -41.88 20.98
C GLY A 15 10.96 -41.42 19.55
N LYS A 16 11.15 -40.12 19.29
CA LYS A 16 11.50 -39.61 17.95
C LYS A 16 12.71 -38.68 18.02
N ALA A 17 13.46 -38.62 16.91
CA ALA A 17 14.55 -37.66 16.76
C ALA A 17 14.03 -36.20 16.88
N PRO A 18 14.84 -35.29 17.46
CA PRO A 18 14.52 -33.87 17.52
C PRO A 18 14.32 -33.28 16.11
N ILE A 19 13.35 -32.37 15.97
CA ILE A 19 13.14 -31.59 14.74
C ILE A 19 13.44 -30.13 15.03
N ASN A 20 14.22 -29.48 14.16
CA ASN A 20 14.37 -28.03 14.22
C ASN A 20 13.28 -27.33 13.39
N LEU A 21 12.33 -26.67 14.04
CA LEU A 21 11.25 -25.93 13.40
C LEU A 21 11.64 -24.47 13.21
N ARG A 22 11.63 -23.97 11.97
CA ARG A 22 11.83 -22.55 11.64
C ARG A 22 10.55 -21.94 11.10
N ILE A 23 10.22 -20.73 11.54
CA ILE A 23 9.06 -19.98 11.03
C ILE A 23 9.58 -18.73 10.33
N ARG A 24 9.19 -18.54 9.07
CA ARG A 24 9.57 -17.38 8.26
C ARG A 24 8.33 -16.63 7.80
N LEU A 25 8.38 -15.31 7.89
CA LEU A 25 7.37 -14.43 7.34
C LEU A 25 7.69 -14.13 5.88
N ILE A 26 6.90 -14.65 4.94
CA ILE A 26 7.18 -14.45 3.51
C ILE A 26 6.54 -13.16 3.00
N ASN A 27 5.29 -12.91 3.40
CA ASN A 27 4.49 -11.80 2.91
C ASN A 27 3.46 -11.37 3.95
N ILE A 28 3.12 -10.08 3.96
CA ILE A 28 2.00 -9.52 4.71
C ILE A 28 0.96 -9.01 3.73
N THR A 29 -0.26 -9.53 3.86
CA THR A 29 -1.43 -8.96 3.17
C THR A 29 -2.25 -8.17 4.16
N CYS A 30 -2.48 -6.89 3.89
CA CYS A 30 -3.27 -6.01 4.73
C CYS A 30 -4.01 -4.97 3.89
N ASP A 31 -5.10 -4.43 4.43
CA ASP A 31 -5.77 -3.29 3.81
C ASP A 31 -4.92 -2.01 3.97
N LEU A 32 -5.28 -0.95 3.23
CA LEU A 32 -4.52 0.31 3.24
C LEU A 32 -4.44 0.98 4.64
N PRO A 33 -5.50 0.99 5.47
CA PRO A 33 -5.42 1.45 6.85
C PRO A 33 -4.45 0.64 7.71
N ALA A 34 -4.56 -0.70 7.74
CA ALA A 34 -3.69 -1.53 8.56
C ALA A 34 -2.23 -1.47 8.10
N LYS A 35 -1.99 -1.35 6.78
CA LYS A 35 -0.66 -1.13 6.19
C LYS A 35 0.11 0.00 6.89
N ALA A 36 -0.55 1.12 7.12
CA ALA A 36 0.07 2.30 7.74
C ALA A 36 0.56 1.97 9.15
N GLY A 37 -0.23 1.25 9.95
CA GLY A 37 0.17 0.81 11.29
C GLY A 37 1.29 -0.23 11.26
N VAL A 38 1.14 -1.27 10.45
CA VAL A 38 2.09 -2.40 10.38
C VAL A 38 3.46 -1.97 9.89
N PHE A 39 3.52 -1.08 8.89
CA PHE A 39 4.78 -0.58 8.32
C PHE A 39 5.26 0.73 8.94
N CYS A 40 4.57 1.20 9.99
CA CYS A 40 4.88 2.46 10.66
C CYS A 40 5.01 3.63 9.67
N MET A 41 4.04 3.75 8.76
CA MET A 41 3.96 4.79 7.75
C MET A 41 2.80 5.75 8.02
N LYS A 42 2.88 6.94 7.44
CA LYS A 42 1.71 7.81 7.24
C LYS A 42 0.61 7.05 6.48
N SER A 43 -0.62 7.46 6.71
CA SER A 43 -1.79 6.85 6.08
C SER A 43 -1.76 7.02 4.56
N TYR A 44 -2.51 6.18 3.85
CA TYR A 44 -2.57 6.18 2.39
C TYR A 44 -3.15 7.46 1.77
N ASN A 45 -3.67 8.41 2.56
CA ASN A 45 -4.16 9.71 2.11
C ASN A 45 -3.26 10.88 2.59
N GLU A 46 -2.04 10.59 3.03
CA GLU A 46 -1.08 11.59 3.47
C GLU A 46 0.14 11.64 2.54
N LYS A 47 0.97 12.67 2.69
CA LYS A 47 2.18 12.87 1.88
C LYS A 47 3.10 11.64 1.98
N CYS A 48 3.46 11.09 0.81
CA CYS A 48 4.30 9.88 0.71
C CYS A 48 3.73 8.64 1.42
N GLY A 49 2.40 8.50 1.56
CA GLY A 49 1.76 7.33 2.19
C GLY A 49 1.87 6.01 1.41
N CYS A 50 2.36 6.05 0.16
CA CYS A 50 2.60 4.87 -0.66
C CYS A 50 3.89 4.15 -0.23
N SER A 51 3.84 2.83 -0.10
CA SER A 51 5.02 2.01 0.25
C SER A 51 5.91 1.67 -0.96
N TRP A 52 5.46 1.97 -2.19
CA TRP A 52 6.21 1.66 -3.41
C TRP A 52 6.82 2.88 -4.10
N CYS A 53 6.31 4.10 -3.87
CA CYS A 53 6.83 5.31 -4.49
C CYS A 53 7.07 6.41 -3.46
N LEU A 54 7.92 7.37 -3.81
CA LEU A 54 8.22 8.55 -3.00
C LEU A 54 7.35 9.77 -3.36
N HIS A 55 6.36 9.57 -4.22
CA HIS A 55 5.52 10.65 -4.70
C HIS A 55 4.75 11.29 -3.53
N PRO A 56 4.77 12.63 -3.36
CA PRO A 56 4.10 13.31 -2.25
C PRO A 56 2.56 13.24 -2.33
N GLY A 57 2.03 12.79 -3.46
CA GLY A 57 0.61 12.81 -3.78
C GLY A 57 0.16 14.20 -4.24
N LYS A 58 -1.03 14.28 -4.84
CA LYS A 58 -1.68 15.53 -5.25
C LYS A 58 -2.93 15.73 -4.41
N LEU A 59 -3.13 16.94 -3.90
CA LEU A 59 -4.31 17.28 -3.12
C LEU A 59 -5.50 17.52 -4.06
N TYR A 60 -6.59 16.77 -3.87
CA TYR A 60 -7.89 16.99 -4.52
C TYR A 60 -8.96 17.15 -3.44
N GLY A 61 -9.33 18.41 -3.17
CA GLY A 61 -10.17 18.75 -2.03
C GLY A 61 -9.47 18.40 -0.71
N LYS A 62 -10.12 17.57 0.13
CA LYS A 62 -9.56 17.10 1.42
C LYS A 62 -8.79 15.78 1.32
N LYS A 63 -8.48 15.30 0.11
CA LYS A 63 -7.88 13.98 -0.11
C LYS A 63 -6.58 14.11 -0.88
N VAL A 64 -5.56 13.38 -0.45
CA VAL A 64 -4.36 13.17 -1.27
C VAL A 64 -4.62 11.98 -2.20
N VAL A 65 -4.33 12.16 -3.49
CA VAL A 65 -4.40 11.10 -4.48
C VAL A 65 -3.02 10.85 -5.07
N PHE A 66 -2.78 9.62 -5.47
CA PHE A 66 -1.50 9.21 -6.06
C PHE A 66 -1.69 8.97 -7.55
N PRO A 67 -0.66 9.22 -8.37
CA PRO A 67 -0.69 8.86 -9.78
C PRO A 67 -0.90 7.35 -9.93
N THR A 68 -1.59 6.97 -10.99
CA THR A 68 -1.68 5.57 -11.41
C THR A 68 -0.33 5.16 -11.98
N LEU A 69 0.10 3.91 -11.74
CA LEU A 69 1.40 3.45 -12.24
C LEU A 69 1.48 3.57 -13.77
N THR A 70 0.36 3.37 -14.45
CA THR A 70 0.22 3.53 -15.88
C THR A 70 -0.76 4.65 -16.24
N THR A 71 -0.48 5.33 -17.35
CA THR A 71 -1.42 6.20 -18.04
C THR A 71 -2.54 5.37 -18.66
N PRO A 72 -3.66 6.00 -19.06
CA PRO A 72 -4.70 5.31 -19.85
C PRO A 72 -4.16 4.67 -21.15
N SER A 73 -3.05 5.18 -21.69
CA SER A 73 -2.35 4.62 -22.86
C SER A 73 -1.40 3.47 -22.52
N GLY A 74 -1.39 2.97 -21.28
CA GLY A 74 -0.56 1.85 -20.83
C GLY A 74 0.92 2.18 -20.62
N ARG A 75 1.33 3.45 -20.77
CA ARG A 75 2.70 3.88 -20.49
C ARG A 75 2.88 4.07 -18.99
N ILE A 76 4.07 3.83 -18.45
CA ILE A 76 4.35 4.19 -17.05
C ILE A 76 4.14 5.70 -16.90
N ASP A 77 3.34 6.13 -15.91
CA ASP A 77 3.16 7.55 -15.61
C ASP A 77 4.55 8.11 -15.28
N PRO A 78 5.05 9.14 -15.99
CA PRO A 78 6.36 9.72 -15.72
C PRO A 78 6.54 10.15 -14.26
N VAL A 79 5.43 10.46 -13.59
CA VAL A 79 5.38 10.85 -12.19
C VAL A 79 5.55 9.66 -11.23
N CYS A 80 5.37 8.43 -11.72
CA CYS A 80 5.63 7.19 -10.98
C CYS A 80 7.07 6.67 -11.12
N GLN A 81 7.96 7.41 -11.79
CA GLN A 81 9.37 6.99 -11.96
C GLN A 81 10.15 6.96 -10.64
N ASP A 82 9.71 7.73 -9.64
CA ASP A 82 10.30 7.76 -8.29
C ASP A 82 9.82 6.56 -7.44
N LEU A 83 10.03 5.35 -7.95
CA LEU A 83 9.83 4.14 -7.18
C LEU A 83 10.84 4.11 -6.03
N ARG A 84 10.32 3.88 -4.82
CA ARG A 84 11.14 3.67 -3.64
C ARG A 84 12.04 2.46 -3.89
N SER A 85 13.35 2.58 -3.68
CA SER A 85 14.25 1.42 -3.74
C SER A 85 14.33 0.72 -2.37
N VAL A 86 14.91 -0.48 -2.33
CA VAL A 86 15.14 -1.19 -1.06
C VAL A 86 16.11 -0.39 -0.18
N ASN A 87 17.21 0.07 -0.78
CA ASN A 87 18.19 0.90 -0.09
C ASN A 87 17.58 2.21 0.42
N GLN A 88 16.76 2.88 -0.39
CA GLN A 88 16.06 4.09 0.03
C GLN A 88 15.11 3.81 1.21
N THR A 89 14.44 2.66 1.22
CA THR A 89 13.58 2.27 2.35
C THR A 89 14.38 2.13 3.64
N ASN A 90 15.57 1.51 3.58
CA ASN A 90 16.42 1.33 4.74
C ASN A 90 16.97 2.67 5.25
N VAL A 91 17.42 3.55 4.35
CA VAL A 91 17.84 4.93 4.69
C VAL A 91 16.69 5.70 5.34
N ASP A 92 15.48 5.57 4.80
CA ASP A 92 14.31 6.24 5.38
C ASP A 92 13.96 5.68 6.78
N TYR A 93 14.17 4.38 7.05
CA TYR A 93 14.00 3.80 8.39
C TYR A 93 15.01 4.34 9.40
N GLU A 94 16.27 4.45 9.00
CA GLU A 94 17.35 5.02 9.83
C GLU A 94 17.03 6.47 10.18
N ASN A 95 16.78 7.30 9.17
CA ASN A 95 16.46 8.72 9.36
C ASN A 95 15.18 8.94 10.17
N ALA A 96 14.14 8.11 9.99
CA ALA A 96 12.91 8.24 10.77
C ALA A 96 13.11 7.89 12.26
N THR A 97 14.05 6.98 12.57
CA THR A 97 14.32 6.57 13.96
C THR A 97 14.99 7.70 14.75
N ASP A 98 15.86 8.48 14.10
CA ASP A 98 16.55 9.63 14.70
C ASP A 98 15.60 10.80 15.02
N HIS A 99 14.45 10.88 14.33
CA HIS A 99 13.42 11.91 14.55
C HIS A 99 12.30 11.49 15.52
N SER A 100 12.37 10.29 16.12
CA SER A 100 11.25 9.63 16.81
C SER A 100 10.75 10.26 18.12
N SER A 101 11.30 11.38 18.58
CA SER A 101 10.79 12.08 19.77
C SER A 101 9.41 12.70 19.57
N LYS A 102 8.94 12.86 18.32
CA LYS A 102 7.59 13.35 18.00
C LYS A 102 6.97 12.51 16.87
N ARG A 103 5.88 11.79 17.15
CA ARG A 103 5.10 10.99 16.17
C ARG A 103 4.60 11.80 14.94
N GLU A 104 4.71 13.12 14.97
CA GLU A 104 4.29 13.97 13.86
C GLU A 104 5.32 14.03 12.72
N THR A 105 6.61 13.90 13.02
CA THR A 105 7.67 13.99 12.01
C THR A 105 7.85 12.65 11.30
N SER A 106 7.64 12.64 9.98
CA SER A 106 7.90 11.50 9.11
C SER A 106 8.99 11.82 8.10
N PHE A 107 9.90 10.88 7.85
CA PHE A 107 10.85 10.97 6.75
C PHE A 107 10.28 10.22 5.54
N ASN A 108 9.97 10.93 4.45
CA ASN A 108 9.36 10.34 3.25
C ASN A 108 8.12 9.46 3.55
N GLY A 109 7.29 9.87 4.51
CA GLY A 109 6.09 9.14 4.91
C GLY A 109 6.33 7.95 5.85
N ILE A 110 7.58 7.64 6.23
CA ILE A 110 7.91 6.67 7.27
C ILE A 110 8.02 7.39 8.62
N LEU A 111 7.36 6.84 9.65
CA LEU A 111 7.35 7.38 11.01
C LEU A 111 8.48 6.80 11.87
N GLN A 112 8.81 5.53 11.65
CA GLN A 112 9.88 4.80 12.34
C GLN A 112 10.14 3.47 11.63
N ALA A 113 11.25 2.80 11.94
CA ALA A 113 11.49 1.43 11.51
C ALA A 113 10.41 0.47 12.07
N PRO A 114 9.71 -0.31 11.23
CA PRO A 114 8.74 -1.28 11.70
C PRO A 114 9.44 -2.46 12.38
N VAL A 115 8.77 -3.15 13.30
CA VAL A 115 9.33 -4.35 13.97
C VAL A 115 9.80 -5.41 12.96
N LEU A 116 9.16 -5.45 11.80
CA LEU A 116 9.46 -6.35 10.69
C LEU A 116 10.82 -6.09 10.05
N SER A 117 11.36 -4.87 10.10
CA SER A 117 12.69 -4.57 9.55
C SER A 117 13.82 -5.28 10.30
N ARG A 118 13.54 -5.85 11.48
CA ARG A 118 14.47 -6.70 12.22
C ARG A 118 14.66 -8.07 11.57
N LEU A 119 13.77 -8.50 10.67
CA LEU A 119 13.92 -9.77 9.97
C LEU A 119 14.93 -9.61 8.81
N PRO A 120 15.93 -10.51 8.68
CA PRO A 120 17.05 -10.33 7.75
C PRO A 120 16.64 -10.38 6.27
N TYR A 121 15.50 -11.00 5.96
CA TYR A 121 14.94 -11.09 4.61
C TYR A 121 13.81 -10.08 4.37
N TRP A 122 13.48 -9.23 5.35
CA TRP A 122 12.37 -8.30 5.19
C TRP A 122 12.71 -7.23 4.17
N ASN A 123 11.78 -7.05 3.24
CA ASN A 123 11.81 -5.98 2.28
C ASN A 123 10.38 -5.48 2.12
N MET A 124 10.12 -4.25 2.55
CA MET A 124 8.77 -3.67 2.51
C MET A 124 8.17 -3.77 1.11
N ARG A 125 8.95 -3.60 0.03
CA ARG A 125 8.41 -3.62 -1.34
C ARG A 125 7.94 -5.00 -1.79
N THR A 126 8.67 -6.05 -1.41
CA THR A 126 8.46 -7.42 -1.92
C THR A 126 7.73 -8.32 -0.94
N CYS A 127 7.75 -7.99 0.36
CA CYS A 127 7.12 -8.77 1.44
C CYS A 127 5.78 -8.16 1.89
N GLN A 128 5.15 -7.35 1.05
CA GLN A 128 3.80 -6.84 1.28
C GLN A 128 2.90 -7.06 0.07
N SER A 129 1.60 -7.21 0.32
CA SER A 129 0.54 -7.13 -0.68
C SER A 129 -0.62 -6.30 -0.11
N ILE A 130 -1.29 -5.51 -0.94
CA ILE A 130 -2.54 -4.87 -0.52
C ILE A 130 -3.65 -5.89 -0.67
N ASP A 131 -4.51 -6.00 0.35
CA ASP A 131 -5.69 -6.85 0.28
C ASP A 131 -6.60 -6.42 -0.90
N PRO A 132 -6.68 -7.23 -1.97
CA PRO A 132 -7.45 -6.87 -3.15
C PRO A 132 -8.96 -6.88 -2.85
N MET A 133 -9.43 -7.68 -1.90
CA MET A 133 -10.86 -7.80 -1.59
C MET A 133 -11.39 -6.51 -0.96
N HIS A 134 -10.61 -5.88 -0.08
CA HIS A 134 -10.94 -4.58 0.50
C HIS A 134 -10.94 -3.47 -0.56
N ASN A 135 -10.02 -3.51 -1.52
CA ASN A 135 -10.01 -2.58 -2.65
C ASN A 135 -11.24 -2.74 -3.54
N ILE A 136 -11.59 -3.98 -3.89
CA ILE A 136 -12.74 -4.30 -4.73
C ILE A 136 -14.03 -3.79 -4.08
N SER A 137 -14.26 -4.06 -2.79
CA SER A 137 -15.43 -3.56 -2.05
C SER A 137 -15.53 -2.03 -2.09
N GLY A 138 -14.40 -1.33 -1.92
CA GLY A 138 -14.34 0.13 -2.00
C GLY A 138 -14.67 0.68 -3.39
N VAL A 139 -14.20 0.02 -4.45
CA VAL A 139 -14.51 0.37 -5.85
C VAL A 139 -16.00 0.14 -6.14
N PHE A 140 -16.53 -1.03 -5.81
CA PHE A 140 -17.95 -1.34 -6.01
C PHE A 140 -18.85 -0.33 -5.30
N LYS A 141 -18.57 0.02 -4.03
CA LYS A 141 -19.34 1.06 -3.32
C LYS A 141 -19.32 2.41 -4.04
N LYS A 142 -18.20 2.80 -4.67
CA LYS A 142 -18.12 4.04 -5.46
C LYS A 142 -18.90 3.94 -6.76
N LEU A 143 -18.76 2.83 -7.49
CA LEU A 143 -19.49 2.58 -8.73
C LEU A 143 -21.00 2.55 -8.49
N THR A 144 -21.47 1.86 -7.46
CA THR A 144 -22.89 1.84 -7.08
C THR A 144 -23.38 3.24 -6.71
N LYS A 145 -22.57 4.08 -6.03
CA LYS A 145 -22.94 5.47 -5.77
C LYS A 145 -23.04 6.31 -7.04
N ILE A 146 -22.20 6.07 -8.04
CA ILE A 146 -22.28 6.74 -9.35
C ILE A 146 -23.54 6.28 -10.09
N TRP A 147 -23.81 4.98 -10.07
CA TRP A 147 -24.99 4.37 -10.71
C TRP A 147 -26.30 4.82 -10.06
N ALA A 148 -26.34 4.89 -8.73
CA ALA A 148 -27.52 5.23 -7.95
C ALA A 148 -27.76 6.74 -7.83
N LYS A 149 -26.85 7.59 -8.33
CA LYS A 149 -27.15 9.02 -8.46
C LYS A 149 -28.30 9.13 -9.46
N PRO A 150 -29.48 9.64 -9.06
CA PRO A 150 -30.52 9.95 -10.01
C PRO A 150 -29.88 10.90 -11.02
N THR A 151 -29.95 10.57 -12.30
CA THR A 151 -29.72 11.55 -13.35
C THR A 151 -30.70 12.69 -13.05
N ALA A 152 -30.20 13.76 -12.42
CA ALA A 152 -30.90 15.00 -12.37
C ALA A 152 -31.13 15.38 -13.84
N LEU A 153 -32.40 15.39 -14.23
CA LEU A 153 -32.96 15.59 -15.56
C LEU A 153 -33.22 14.27 -16.32
N GLY A 154 -34.52 14.01 -16.53
CA GLY A 154 -35.04 12.84 -17.19
C GLY A 154 -34.44 12.60 -18.58
N GLY A 155 -34.40 11.33 -18.96
CA GLY A 155 -34.08 10.90 -20.32
C GLY A 155 -32.65 11.20 -20.74
N LEU A 156 -31.73 10.26 -20.49
CA LEU A 156 -30.63 10.03 -21.42
C LEU A 156 -30.72 8.59 -21.91
N PRO A 157 -30.75 8.36 -23.24
CA PRO A 157 -30.87 7.03 -23.81
C PRO A 157 -29.60 6.23 -23.49
N LEU A 158 -29.75 4.90 -23.55
CA LEU A 158 -28.75 3.83 -23.35
C LEU A 158 -27.45 3.94 -24.21
N GLY A 159 -27.14 5.09 -24.81
CA GLY A 159 -26.04 5.29 -25.76
C GLY A 159 -24.89 6.22 -25.34
N SER A 160 -24.87 6.84 -24.16
CA SER A 160 -23.81 7.79 -23.79
C SER A 160 -22.76 7.21 -22.84
N TRP A 161 -22.00 6.22 -23.31
CA TRP A 161 -20.81 5.70 -22.62
C TRP A 161 -19.68 6.76 -22.53
N SER A 162 -19.70 7.79 -23.40
CA SER A 162 -18.71 8.86 -23.43
C SER A 162 -18.64 9.74 -22.16
N LYS A 163 -19.74 9.87 -21.40
CA LYS A 163 -19.71 10.55 -20.09
C LYS A 163 -19.14 9.66 -18.98
N PHE A 164 -19.28 8.34 -19.10
CA PHE A 164 -18.68 7.38 -18.18
C PHE A 164 -17.16 7.39 -18.33
N ASP A 165 -16.66 7.47 -19.58
CA ASP A 165 -15.23 7.63 -19.89
C ASP A 165 -14.66 8.94 -19.34
N LYS A 166 -15.44 10.03 -19.38
CA LYS A 166 -15.03 11.32 -18.78
C LYS A 166 -14.94 11.25 -17.26
N VAL A 167 -15.90 10.58 -16.59
CA VAL A 167 -15.87 10.40 -15.13
C VAL A 167 -14.77 9.43 -14.69
N LEU A 168 -14.49 8.38 -15.47
CA LEU A 168 -13.38 7.45 -15.21
C LEU A 168 -12.00 8.06 -15.53
N SER A 169 -11.93 9.01 -16.49
CA SER A 169 -10.69 9.75 -16.76
C SER A 169 -10.45 10.89 -15.77
N GLU A 170 -11.50 11.49 -15.20
CA GLU A 170 -11.41 12.54 -14.18
C GLU A 170 -11.26 11.96 -12.76
N GLN A 171 -11.90 10.84 -12.44
CA GLN A 171 -11.59 10.05 -11.26
C GLN A 171 -10.45 9.10 -11.61
N LYS A 172 -9.21 9.52 -11.36
CA LYS A 172 -8.05 8.61 -11.30
C LYS A 172 -8.31 7.52 -10.26
N VAL A 173 -9.02 6.46 -10.66
CA VAL A 173 -9.25 5.28 -9.85
C VAL A 173 -7.90 4.62 -9.71
N VAL A 174 -7.38 4.64 -8.48
CA VAL A 174 -6.17 3.92 -8.09
C VAL A 174 -6.47 2.43 -8.23
N GLN A 175 -6.25 1.90 -9.44
CA GLN A 175 -6.08 0.47 -9.67
C GLN A 175 -4.63 0.15 -9.35
N ILE A 176 -4.36 -0.26 -8.11
CA ILE A 176 -3.13 -1.00 -7.80
C ILE A 176 -3.45 -2.46 -8.13
N PHE A 177 -3.26 -2.82 -9.39
CA PHE A 177 -3.03 -4.22 -9.75
C PHE A 177 -1.53 -4.39 -9.93
N HIS A 178 -0.93 -5.29 -9.15
CA HIS A 178 0.41 -5.78 -9.43
C HIS A 178 0.41 -7.30 -9.49
N ARG A 179 1.04 -7.79 -10.56
CA ARG A 179 1.77 -9.06 -10.61
C ARG A 179 3.14 -8.87 -9.96
#